data_AF-A0A7W0GA06-F1
#
_entry.id   AF-A0A7W0GA06-F1
#
_cell.length_a   1.000
_cell.length_b   1.000
_cell.length_c   1.000
_cell.angle_alpha   90.00
_cell.angle_beta   90.00
_cell.angle_gamma   90.00
#
_symmetry.space_group_name_H-M   'P 1'
#
loop_
_entity.id
_entity.type
_entity.pdbx_description
1 polymer ?
#
loop_
_entity_poly.entity_id
_entity_poly.type
_entity_poly.pdbx_seq_one_letter_code
_entity_poly.pdbx_strand_id
1 'polypeptide(L)'
;MTSIRLPSFEIPESQKRAYSEAEVHSKLFDLDLTRAFGYPGRETTEAHGEHFAEQRTLALRRLKSARETGRYDGLYLIGNAPVVLCEIKRYDALDSSIDFERAKRQLIGYARSDDFAQPPPFLVLYCGKPERTRFFVRKTVADPSLLGEVDYEELTEIWRWERVKEFQLRGEFALEIVDRERLREILLYHLDQIESDLRTQVNQAIQVVKSDQPGLVGEFGGWLLARPEALRRMRQLYERKVAEIGRDSEPRVAGEMVTQAALNYLNKVFFLSLFEDRNLPGFYRIMREFLPRAKSDTSPTTAAVFLGLLRRRIHDTARTWDPEDERAYRALRHELTPEIQAGVIEQNSWRDLIQVAFDLAAERFPLVYREDAYDYFRPTKDVLAELIFDLSTKSFEALTNRHVGDIYQSLLSARRTQQAKLGAFYMPRGDVDYMVSKLGLTRDSKVLDPCMGSGHFLEGIVEALIERHAADGIAPAAAYRHVVERQLHGADIDSFALSLAAIRLFLLGEGAEEVSPQLYVHDMLLHSPERQGQIFTEAERVVTDAAVDDFAEIDRIEFDAVVGNPPYGARKPEFKRKVYARLYGQRGGDVNAGSIGTGDADTYA
;
A
#
# COMPACT_ATOMS: atom_id res chain seq x y z
N MET A 1 -8.31 13.71 34.32
CA MET A 1 -7.91 12.34 33.94
C MET A 1 -8.44 11.39 35.00
N THR A 2 -9.38 10.53 34.61
CA THR A 2 -10.09 9.61 35.51
C THR A 2 -9.10 8.57 36.05
N SER A 3 -8.89 8.55 37.37
CA SER A 3 -8.14 7.48 38.02
C SER A 3 -8.83 6.15 37.73
N ILE A 4 -8.22 5.27 36.94
CA ILE A 4 -8.76 3.93 36.72
C ILE A 4 -8.74 3.22 38.08
N ARG A 5 -9.91 3.04 38.68
CA ARG A 5 -10.05 2.32 39.95
C ARG A 5 -10.00 0.82 39.63
N LEU A 6 -8.88 0.18 39.94
CA LEU A 6 -8.71 -1.27 39.82
C LEU A 6 -9.81 -2.00 40.61
N PRO A 7 -10.53 -2.95 40.03
CA PRO A 7 -11.55 -3.72 40.75
C PRO A 7 -10.99 -4.44 41.98
N SER A 8 -9.70 -4.80 41.98
CA SER A 8 -9.02 -5.34 43.16
C SER A 8 -9.07 -4.41 44.38
N PHE A 9 -9.32 -3.11 44.24
CA PHE A 9 -9.47 -2.19 45.38
C PHE A 9 -10.67 -2.50 46.27
N GLU A 10 -11.67 -3.20 45.77
CA GLU A 10 -12.84 -3.59 46.57
C GLU A 10 -12.51 -4.73 47.56
N ILE A 11 -11.37 -5.39 47.39
CA ILE A 11 -10.89 -6.46 48.26
C ILE A 11 -10.06 -5.84 49.41
N PRO A 12 -10.41 -6.10 50.69
CA PRO A 12 -9.65 -5.59 51.83
C PRO A 12 -8.18 -6.01 51.83
N GLU A 13 -7.28 -5.11 52.21
CA GLU A 13 -5.83 -5.41 52.26
C GLU A 13 -5.50 -6.62 53.14
N SER A 14 -6.20 -6.78 54.27
CA SER A 14 -6.02 -7.92 55.17
C SER A 14 -6.28 -9.25 54.45
N GLN A 15 -7.24 -9.26 53.54
CA GLN A 15 -7.56 -10.42 52.71
C GLN A 15 -6.50 -10.62 51.62
N LYS A 16 -6.04 -9.54 50.96
CA LYS A 16 -4.97 -9.62 49.94
C LYS A 16 -3.65 -10.14 50.50
N ARG A 17 -3.28 -9.76 51.73
CA ARG A 17 -2.06 -10.25 52.41
C ARG A 17 -2.08 -11.76 52.68
N ALA A 18 -3.28 -12.32 52.88
CA ALA A 18 -3.46 -13.75 53.09
C ALA A 18 -3.41 -14.58 51.79
N TYR A 19 -3.46 -13.93 50.62
CA TYR A 19 -3.41 -14.64 49.35
C TYR A 19 -2.02 -15.22 49.08
N SER A 20 -2.03 -16.49 48.68
CA SER A 20 -0.90 -17.11 47.99
C SER A 20 -0.67 -16.44 46.64
N GLU A 21 0.50 -16.66 46.01
CA GLU A 21 0.81 -16.11 44.68
C GLU A 21 -0.21 -16.56 43.62
N ALA A 22 -0.67 -17.81 43.70
CA ALA A 22 -1.73 -18.34 42.84
C ALA A 22 -3.10 -17.65 43.05
N GLU A 23 -3.39 -17.23 44.28
CA GLU A 23 -4.59 -16.46 44.60
C GLU A 23 -4.46 -14.99 44.21
N VAL A 24 -3.28 -14.39 44.32
CA VAL A 24 -3.01 -13.05 43.75
C VAL A 24 -3.25 -13.08 42.25
N HIS A 25 -2.78 -14.12 41.57
CA HIS A 25 -3.04 -14.27 40.14
C HIS A 25 -4.56 -14.40 39.85
N SER A 26 -5.23 -15.38 40.44
CA SER A 26 -6.63 -15.70 40.08
C SER A 26 -7.67 -14.69 40.61
N LYS A 27 -7.40 -14.04 41.75
CA LYS A 27 -8.36 -13.16 42.42
C LYS A 27 -8.05 -11.67 42.23
N LEU A 28 -6.79 -11.30 41.92
CA LEU A 28 -6.39 -9.91 41.71
C LEU A 28 -5.97 -9.64 40.26
N PHE A 29 -4.97 -10.37 39.73
CA PHE A 29 -4.41 -10.11 38.39
C PHE A 29 -5.44 -10.28 37.28
N ASP A 30 -6.13 -11.42 37.24
CA ASP A 30 -7.16 -11.68 36.21
C ASP A 30 -8.29 -10.65 36.28
N LEU A 31 -8.64 -10.23 37.50
CA LEU A 31 -9.70 -9.24 37.73
C LEU A 31 -9.28 -7.86 37.20
N ASP A 32 -8.06 -7.43 37.49
CA ASP A 32 -7.56 -6.12 37.09
C ASP A 32 -7.25 -6.05 35.59
N LEU A 33 -6.45 -6.99 35.05
CA LEU A 33 -6.07 -6.95 33.64
C LEU A 33 -7.26 -7.20 32.71
N THR A 34 -8.14 -8.16 33.03
CA THR A 34 -9.30 -8.46 32.16
C THR A 34 -10.36 -7.37 32.26
N ARG A 35 -10.78 -6.96 33.47
CA ARG A 35 -11.92 -6.06 33.63
C ARG A 35 -11.56 -4.58 33.55
N ALA A 36 -10.38 -4.16 34.01
CA ALA A 36 -9.98 -2.76 34.00
C ALA A 36 -9.20 -2.38 32.73
N PHE A 37 -8.38 -3.30 32.22
CA PHE A 37 -7.49 -3.04 31.10
C PHE A 37 -7.85 -3.80 29.82
N GLY A 38 -8.86 -4.67 29.84
CA GLY A 38 -9.39 -5.34 28.64
C GLY A 38 -8.49 -6.46 28.08
N TYR A 39 -7.58 -7.00 28.86
CA TYR A 39 -6.77 -8.16 28.45
C TYR A 39 -7.62 -9.42 28.32
N PRO A 40 -7.23 -10.38 27.45
CA PRO A 40 -7.94 -11.64 27.32
C PRO A 40 -7.98 -12.43 28.64
N GLY A 41 -9.14 -13.01 28.96
CA GLY A 41 -9.32 -13.86 30.13
C GLY A 41 -8.74 -15.27 29.92
N ARG A 42 -8.61 -16.04 31.01
CA ARG A 42 -8.06 -17.42 30.99
C ARG A 42 -8.89 -18.44 30.21
N GLU A 43 -10.20 -18.22 30.10
CA GLU A 43 -11.19 -19.19 29.58
C GLU A 43 -11.72 -18.85 28.18
N THR A 44 -11.28 -17.76 27.55
CA THR A 44 -11.82 -17.36 26.24
C THR A 44 -11.41 -18.33 25.14
N THR A 45 -12.38 -19.12 24.67
CA THR A 45 -12.33 -19.93 23.45
C THR A 45 -12.97 -19.24 22.24
N GLU A 46 -13.49 -18.02 22.39
CA GLU A 46 -14.21 -17.29 21.35
C GLU A 46 -13.30 -16.29 20.63
N ALA A 47 -13.13 -16.56 19.35
CA ALA A 47 -12.43 -15.70 18.40
C ALA A 47 -13.39 -14.61 17.91
N HIS A 48 -13.20 -13.38 18.41
CA HIS A 48 -13.43 -12.18 17.61
C HIS A 48 -12.11 -11.40 17.55
N GLY A 49 -11.39 -11.36 16.42
CA GLY A 49 -10.79 -12.47 15.67
C GLY A 49 -9.27 -12.37 15.91
N GLU A 50 -8.50 -13.44 15.96
CA GLU A 50 -7.95 -14.20 14.82
C GLU A 50 -7.35 -15.50 15.40
N HIS A 51 -7.42 -16.59 14.64
CA HIS A 51 -7.32 -17.94 15.17
C HIS A 51 -6.01 -18.31 15.89
N PHE A 52 -6.19 -18.66 17.17
CA PHE A 52 -5.57 -19.79 17.85
C PHE A 52 -6.05 -21.13 17.24
N ALA A 53 -5.13 -22.01 16.85
CA ALA A 53 -5.39 -23.45 16.82
C ALA A 53 -4.11 -24.21 17.16
N GLU A 54 -4.16 -24.90 18.30
CA GLU A 54 -3.20 -25.90 18.80
C GLU A 54 -1.80 -25.42 19.21
N GLN A 55 -1.74 -24.68 20.32
CA GLN A 55 -0.93 -25.18 21.44
C GLN A 55 -1.77 -25.18 22.71
N ARG A 56 -2.48 -26.30 22.89
CA ARG A 56 -3.09 -26.80 24.13
C ARG A 56 -2.04 -26.99 25.24
N THR A 57 -1.20 -26.01 25.51
CA THR A 57 -0.23 -26.07 26.62
C THR A 57 0.43 -24.74 27.01
N LEU A 58 -0.01 -23.56 26.56
CA LEU A 58 0.68 -22.29 26.89
C LEU A 58 -0.19 -21.10 27.32
N ALA A 59 -1.44 -21.34 27.67
CA ALA A 59 -2.11 -20.51 28.66
C ALA A 59 -1.70 -21.04 30.05
N LEU A 60 -0.68 -20.42 30.66
CA LEU A 60 -0.28 -20.65 32.06
C LEU A 60 0.20 -22.07 32.41
N ARG A 61 1.05 -22.66 31.58
CA ARG A 61 2.08 -23.55 32.14
C ARG A 61 3.32 -22.72 32.38
N ARG A 62 3.82 -22.81 33.62
CA ARG A 62 5.23 -22.58 33.99
C ARG A 62 6.11 -23.13 32.86
N LEU A 63 6.51 -22.30 31.91
CA LEU A 63 7.41 -22.71 30.85
C LEU A 63 8.75 -23.00 31.51
N LYS A 64 9.19 -24.25 31.46
CA LYS A 64 10.55 -24.60 31.86
C LYS A 64 11.45 -24.12 30.75
N SER A 65 12.34 -23.17 31.03
CA SER A 65 13.41 -22.88 30.09
C SER A 65 14.25 -24.13 29.85
N ALA A 66 14.80 -24.27 28.65
CA ALA A 66 15.64 -25.42 28.30
C ALA A 66 16.88 -25.58 29.21
N ARG A 67 17.24 -24.53 29.98
CA ARG A 67 18.36 -24.50 30.93
C ARG A 67 17.95 -24.45 32.41
N GLU A 68 16.68 -24.67 32.75
CA GLU A 68 16.14 -24.56 34.12
C GLU A 68 16.36 -23.18 34.81
N THR A 69 16.57 -22.12 34.04
CA THR A 69 16.88 -20.75 34.50
C THR A 69 15.71 -19.97 35.13
N GLY A 70 14.51 -20.55 35.21
CA GLY A 70 13.39 -20.00 35.98
C GLY A 70 12.03 -20.21 35.32
N ARG A 71 10.97 -19.72 35.99
CA ARG A 71 9.56 -19.83 35.59
C ARG A 71 8.95 -18.43 35.67
N TYR A 72 8.29 -17.97 34.62
CA TYR A 72 7.47 -16.76 34.63
C TYR A 72 5.99 -17.09 34.81
N ASP A 73 5.21 -16.12 35.25
CA ASP A 73 3.85 -16.32 35.74
C ASP A 73 2.75 -16.07 34.71
N GLY A 74 3.04 -15.37 33.60
CA GLY A 74 2.08 -15.18 32.52
C GLY A 74 2.72 -14.68 31.23
N LEU A 75 2.08 -14.98 30.08
CA LEU A 75 2.52 -14.51 28.77
C LEU A 75 1.28 -14.26 27.88
N TYR A 76 1.15 -13.04 27.37
CA TYR A 76 0.14 -12.70 26.36
C TYR A 76 0.76 -12.70 24.97
N LEU A 77 0.00 -13.26 24.03
CA LEU A 77 0.38 -13.38 22.63
C LEU A 77 -0.55 -12.56 21.74
N ILE A 78 -0.03 -12.08 20.62
CA ILE A 78 -0.82 -11.65 19.45
C ILE A 78 -0.37 -12.54 18.30
N GLY A 79 -1.29 -13.33 17.74
CA GLY A 79 -0.93 -14.48 16.91
C GLY A 79 -0.04 -15.46 17.69
N ASN A 80 1.14 -15.76 17.15
CA ASN A 80 2.16 -16.62 17.80
C ASN A 80 3.29 -15.84 18.47
N ALA A 81 3.21 -14.51 18.51
CA ALA A 81 4.29 -13.68 19.02
C ALA A 81 4.10 -13.33 20.50
N PRO A 82 5.15 -13.47 21.34
CA PRO A 82 5.14 -13.00 22.72
C PRO A 82 5.11 -11.47 22.75
N VAL A 83 4.06 -10.91 23.37
CA VAL A 83 3.84 -9.45 23.42
C VAL A 83 4.01 -8.92 24.83
N VAL A 84 3.42 -9.60 25.82
CA VAL A 84 3.46 -9.14 27.21
C VAL A 84 3.88 -10.28 28.13
N LEU A 85 5.07 -10.18 28.72
CA LEU A 85 5.55 -11.13 29.72
C LEU A 85 5.22 -10.64 31.13
N CYS A 86 4.67 -11.51 31.97
CA CYS A 86 4.21 -11.16 33.31
C CYS A 86 4.96 -11.95 34.38
N GLU A 87 5.38 -11.24 35.42
CA GLU A 87 5.83 -11.78 36.69
C GLU A 87 4.85 -11.35 37.79
N ILE A 88 4.35 -12.31 38.55
CA ILE A 88 3.33 -12.09 39.57
C ILE A 88 3.91 -12.44 40.93
N LYS A 89 3.78 -11.51 41.89
CA LYS A 89 4.26 -11.69 43.25
C LYS A 89 3.14 -11.56 44.26
N ARG A 90 3.35 -12.11 45.44
CA ARG A 90 2.46 -11.91 46.59
C ARG A 90 2.31 -10.42 46.91
N TYR A 91 1.18 -10.06 47.51
CA TYR A 91 0.79 -8.66 47.78
C TYR A 91 1.85 -7.84 48.52
N ASP A 92 2.60 -8.47 49.43
CA ASP A 92 3.62 -7.88 50.29
C ASP A 92 5.06 -8.06 49.77
N ALA A 93 5.27 -8.86 48.72
CA ALA A 93 6.61 -9.27 48.28
C ALA A 93 7.41 -8.17 47.58
N LEU A 94 6.77 -7.07 47.18
CA LEU A 94 7.40 -5.93 46.48
C LEU A 94 7.51 -4.68 47.37
N ASP A 95 7.30 -4.80 48.67
CA ASP A 95 7.26 -3.65 49.59
C ASP A 95 8.65 -3.03 49.80
N SER A 96 9.67 -3.88 49.83
CA SER A 96 11.08 -3.53 49.91
C SER A 96 11.62 -3.17 48.53
N SER A 97 12.32 -2.03 48.42
CA SER A 97 12.98 -1.62 47.18
C SER A 97 14.00 -2.66 46.69
N ILE A 98 14.63 -3.41 47.60
CA ILE A 98 15.59 -4.46 47.27
C ILE A 98 14.89 -5.65 46.58
N ASP A 99 13.72 -6.04 47.10
CA ASP A 99 12.96 -7.17 46.55
C ASP A 99 12.27 -6.79 45.25
N PHE A 100 11.81 -5.54 45.13
CA PHE A 100 11.33 -4.97 43.88
C PHE A 100 12.41 -5.02 42.78
N GLU A 101 13.61 -4.49 43.03
CA GLU A 101 14.71 -4.51 42.06
C GLU A 101 15.21 -5.93 41.76
N ARG A 102 15.04 -6.88 42.69
CA ARG A 102 15.32 -8.30 42.44
C ARG A 102 14.29 -8.89 41.47
N ALA A 103 13.00 -8.66 41.71
CA ALA A 103 11.93 -9.16 40.86
C ALA A 103 11.97 -8.54 39.45
N LYS A 104 12.27 -7.23 39.34
CA LYS A 104 12.47 -6.55 38.06
C LYS A 104 13.62 -7.17 37.26
N ARG A 105 14.78 -7.39 37.88
CA ARG A 105 15.93 -8.04 37.22
C ARG A 105 15.62 -9.48 36.79
N GLN A 106 14.86 -10.20 37.59
CA GLN A 106 14.39 -11.55 37.25
C GLN A 106 13.49 -11.53 36.01
N LEU A 107 12.48 -10.65 35.97
CA LEU A 107 11.56 -10.50 34.83
C LEU A 107 12.28 -10.09 33.55
N ILE A 108 13.21 -9.13 33.62
CA ILE A 108 14.05 -8.76 32.46
C ILE A 108 14.96 -9.91 32.04
N GLY A 109 15.49 -10.67 33.00
CA GLY A 109 16.29 -11.88 32.74
C GLY A 109 15.49 -12.95 32.00
N TYR A 110 14.20 -13.12 32.33
CA TYR A 110 13.29 -13.99 31.58
C TYR A 110 13.04 -13.47 30.18
N ALA A 111 12.76 -12.18 30.03
CA ALA A 111 12.53 -11.59 28.72
C ALA A 111 13.73 -11.71 27.77
N ARG A 112 14.95 -11.72 28.31
CA ARG A 112 16.22 -11.86 27.57
C ARG A 112 16.71 -13.30 27.45
N SER A 113 15.96 -14.30 27.92
CA SER A 113 16.41 -15.69 27.85
C SER A 113 16.35 -16.21 26.42
N ASP A 114 17.09 -17.30 26.17
CA ASP A 114 17.06 -18.04 24.90
C ASP A 114 15.68 -18.67 24.60
N ASP A 115 14.69 -18.53 25.51
CA ASP A 115 13.31 -19.00 25.30
C ASP A 115 12.53 -18.09 24.33
N PHE A 116 13.03 -16.87 24.10
CA PHE A 116 12.43 -15.90 23.19
C PHE A 116 13.40 -15.59 22.05
N ALA A 117 12.97 -15.81 20.80
CA ALA A 117 13.75 -15.42 19.61
C ALA A 117 14.02 -13.91 19.58
N GLN A 118 13.06 -13.12 20.07
CA GLN A 118 13.23 -11.70 20.40
C GLN A 118 12.56 -11.40 21.75
N PRO A 119 13.16 -10.57 22.62
CA PRO A 119 12.60 -10.23 23.91
C PRO A 119 11.18 -9.62 23.79
N PRO A 120 10.21 -10.07 24.61
CA PRO A 120 8.85 -9.54 24.59
C PRO A 120 8.83 -8.01 24.75
N PRO A 121 8.09 -7.27 23.92
CA PRO A 121 8.13 -5.81 23.89
C PRO A 121 7.59 -5.17 25.17
N PHE A 122 6.72 -5.87 25.91
CA PHE A 122 6.18 -5.38 27.15
C PHE A 122 6.40 -6.36 28.30
N LEU A 123 6.68 -5.82 29.48
CA LEU A 123 6.81 -6.59 30.71
C LEU A 123 5.86 -6.06 31.78
N VAL A 124 5.29 -6.95 32.60
CA VAL A 124 4.44 -6.60 33.73
C VAL A 124 4.98 -7.23 34.99
N LEU A 125 5.28 -6.41 35.99
CA LEU A 125 5.52 -6.88 37.36
C LEU A 125 4.30 -6.52 38.20
N TYR A 126 3.56 -7.53 38.64
CA TYR A 126 2.28 -7.35 39.33
C TYR A 126 2.27 -7.94 40.73
N CYS A 127 1.71 -7.20 41.70
CA CYS A 127 1.42 -7.74 43.04
C CYS A 127 0.05 -7.30 43.59
N GLY A 128 -0.77 -6.59 42.81
CA GLY A 128 -2.06 -6.08 43.25
C GLY A 128 -2.00 -4.81 44.12
N LYS A 129 -0.80 -4.24 44.32
CA LYS A 129 -0.60 -2.88 44.84
C LYS A 129 -0.33 -1.91 43.69
N PRO A 130 -1.14 -0.86 43.48
CA PRO A 130 -0.97 0.11 42.40
C PRO A 130 0.41 0.78 42.41
N GLU A 131 0.90 1.15 43.58
CA GLU A 131 2.17 1.84 43.78
C GLU A 131 3.40 0.96 43.54
N ARG A 132 3.23 -0.38 43.49
CA ARG A 132 4.30 -1.35 43.23
C ARG A 132 4.12 -2.18 41.95
N THR A 133 2.95 -2.10 41.31
CA THR A 133 2.73 -2.73 40.00
C THR A 133 3.38 -1.85 38.93
N ARG A 134 4.19 -2.45 38.06
CA ARG A 134 4.88 -1.74 36.99
C ARG A 134 4.72 -2.41 35.64
N PHE A 135 4.60 -1.57 34.64
CA PHE A 135 4.56 -1.94 33.25
C PHE A 135 5.79 -1.36 32.58
N PHE A 136 6.49 -2.16 31.79
CA PHE A 136 7.70 -1.75 31.11
C PHE A 136 7.54 -1.97 29.61
N VAL A 137 8.14 -1.10 28.81
CA VAL A 137 8.26 -1.26 27.36
C VAL A 137 9.72 -1.36 26.97
N ARG A 138 10.02 -2.17 25.97
CA ARG A 138 11.37 -2.34 25.43
C ARG A 138 11.81 -1.04 24.76
N LYS A 139 13.01 -0.55 25.06
CA LYS A 139 13.57 0.63 24.39
C LYS A 139 13.81 0.34 22.91
N THR A 140 13.30 1.19 22.03
CA THR A 140 13.67 1.26 20.62
C THR A 140 14.84 2.23 20.47
N VAL A 141 16.04 1.71 20.21
CA VAL A 141 17.25 2.51 20.08
C VAL A 141 17.27 3.21 18.72
N ALA A 142 17.36 4.55 18.71
CA ALA A 142 17.61 5.36 17.51
C ALA A 142 19.12 5.64 17.27
N ASP A 143 19.98 5.29 18.23
CA ASP A 143 21.42 5.55 18.21
C ASP A 143 22.22 4.28 17.84
N PRO A 144 22.94 4.25 16.70
CA PRO A 144 23.73 3.10 16.26
C PRO A 144 24.82 2.67 17.27
N SER A 145 25.21 3.52 18.22
CA SER A 145 26.22 3.20 19.23
C SER A 145 25.72 2.29 20.36
N LEU A 146 24.40 2.10 20.49
CA LEU A 146 23.74 1.30 21.52
C LEU A 146 23.18 -0.04 20.98
N LEU A 147 23.56 -0.42 19.76
CA LEU A 147 23.25 -1.71 19.12
C LEU A 147 23.87 -2.87 19.94
N GLY A 148 23.16 -3.32 20.97
CA GLY A 148 23.55 -4.47 21.79
C GLY A 148 22.92 -4.56 23.18
N GLU A 149 22.38 -3.47 23.73
CA GLU A 149 21.76 -3.49 25.06
C GLU A 149 20.21 -3.48 24.98
N VAL A 150 19.59 -4.66 25.16
CA VAL A 150 18.12 -4.77 25.25
C VAL A 150 17.64 -4.17 26.57
N ASP A 151 17.34 -2.88 26.64
CA ASP A 151 16.88 -2.24 27.88
C ASP A 151 15.36 -1.98 27.90
N TYR A 152 14.77 -1.88 29.09
CA TYR A 152 13.33 -1.65 29.29
C TYR A 152 13.10 -0.36 30.06
N GLU A 153 12.21 0.49 29.56
CA GLU A 153 11.77 1.70 30.25
C GLU A 153 10.45 1.47 30.98
N GLU A 154 10.31 2.10 32.15
CA GLU A 154 9.09 2.02 32.96
C GLU A 154 8.04 2.98 32.40
N LEU A 155 6.84 2.47 32.14
CA LEU A 155 5.70 3.27 31.73
C LEU A 155 4.99 3.85 32.97
N THR A 156 4.50 5.07 32.83
CA THR A 156 3.79 5.80 33.90
C THR A 156 2.42 5.20 34.23
N GLU A 157 1.87 4.38 33.34
CA GLU A 157 0.59 3.69 33.50
C GLU A 157 0.61 2.32 32.81
N ILE A 158 -0.26 1.41 33.28
CA ILE A 158 -0.52 0.14 32.60
C ILE A 158 -1.39 0.45 31.37
N TRP A 159 -0.93 0.02 30.20
CA TRP A 159 -1.69 0.20 28.97
C TRP A 159 -2.84 -0.78 28.89
N ARG A 160 -3.98 -0.33 28.35
CA ARG A 160 -5.07 -1.23 27.98
C ARG A 160 -4.62 -2.20 26.89
N TRP A 161 -5.21 -3.38 26.84
CA TRP A 161 -4.90 -4.38 25.80
C TRP A 161 -5.11 -3.83 24.39
N GLU A 162 -6.10 -2.97 24.17
CA GLU A 162 -6.28 -2.27 22.91
C GLU A 162 -5.07 -1.41 22.54
N ARG A 163 -4.54 -0.63 23.48
CA ARG A 163 -3.33 0.18 23.27
C ARG A 163 -2.07 -0.68 23.09
N VAL A 164 -1.97 -1.81 23.80
CA VAL A 164 -0.88 -2.78 23.61
C VAL A 164 -0.98 -3.47 22.25
N LYS A 165 -2.18 -3.83 21.81
CA LYS A 165 -2.44 -4.33 20.46
C LYS A 165 -2.09 -3.28 19.43
N GLU A 166 -2.59 -2.05 19.60
CA GLU A 166 -2.27 -0.95 18.70
C GLU A 166 -0.77 -0.70 18.65
N PHE A 167 -0.07 -0.66 19.78
CA PHE A 167 1.39 -0.54 19.76
C PHE A 167 2.04 -1.76 19.11
N GLN A 168 1.74 -2.99 19.51
CA GLN A 168 2.33 -4.18 18.88
C GLN A 168 2.05 -4.27 17.37
N LEU A 169 0.85 -3.86 16.94
CA LEU A 169 0.39 -3.87 15.56
C LEU A 169 0.82 -2.60 14.78
N ARG A 170 1.22 -1.52 15.48
CA ARG A 170 1.64 -0.21 14.95
C ARG A 170 3.06 0.21 15.40
N GLY A 171 3.87 -0.68 15.99
CA GLY A 171 5.16 -0.35 16.65
C GLY A 171 5.79 -1.55 17.40
N GLU A 172 6.72 -2.30 16.82
CA GLU A 172 8.15 -1.97 16.78
C GLU A 172 8.64 -1.27 15.50
N PHE A 173 7.74 -1.01 14.56
CA PHE A 173 8.02 -0.23 13.36
C PHE A 173 7.66 1.23 13.60
N ALA A 174 8.72 2.05 13.75
CA ALA A 174 8.70 3.46 14.10
C ALA A 174 7.54 4.25 13.46
N LEU A 175 6.70 4.94 14.23
CA LEU A 175 5.80 5.95 13.67
C LEU A 175 6.62 7.22 13.38
N GLU A 176 7.54 7.14 12.42
CA GLU A 176 7.92 8.35 11.71
C GLU A 176 6.66 8.82 10.98
N ILE A 177 5.98 9.81 11.55
CA ILE A 177 4.96 10.57 10.82
C ILE A 177 5.74 11.27 9.72
N VAL A 178 5.64 10.72 8.51
CA VAL A 178 6.38 11.24 7.37
C VAL A 178 5.62 12.42 6.80
N ASP A 179 6.28 13.58 6.82
CA ASP A 179 5.84 14.71 6.04
C ASP A 179 6.15 14.50 4.54
N ARG A 180 5.73 15.46 3.73
CA ARG A 180 5.90 15.45 2.28
C ARG A 180 7.37 15.34 1.86
N GLU A 181 8.27 16.08 2.51
CA GLU A 181 9.68 16.16 2.12
C GLU A 181 10.38 14.84 2.44
N ARG A 182 10.10 14.29 3.63
CA ARG A 182 10.66 13.03 4.07
C ARG A 182 10.18 11.86 3.23
N LEU A 183 8.89 11.80 2.91
CA LEU A 183 8.37 10.76 2.01
C LEU A 183 9.01 10.85 0.62
N ARG A 184 9.20 12.07 0.10
CA ARG A 184 9.90 12.27 -1.18
C ARG A 184 11.31 11.69 -1.15
N GLU A 185 12.08 11.91 -0.09
CA GLU A 185 13.42 11.34 0.06
C GLU A 185 13.40 9.80 0.03
N ILE A 186 12.51 9.20 0.81
CA ILE A 186 12.32 7.74 0.86
C ILE A 186 12.00 7.18 -0.52
N LEU A 187 11.03 7.77 -1.22
CA LEU A 187 10.61 7.30 -2.53
C LEU A 187 11.69 7.51 -3.60
N LEU A 188 12.47 8.60 -3.53
CA LEU A 188 13.60 8.81 -4.44
C LEU A 188 14.69 7.76 -4.23
N TYR A 189 15.02 7.44 -2.98
CA TYR A 189 15.99 6.40 -2.64
C TYR A 189 15.58 5.05 -3.24
N HIS A 190 14.34 4.62 -3.00
CA HIS A 190 13.84 3.35 -3.55
C HIS A 190 13.69 3.36 -5.05
N LEU A 191 13.34 4.51 -5.65
CA LEU A 191 13.32 4.66 -7.10
C LEU A 191 14.70 4.40 -7.71
N ASP A 192 15.78 4.93 -7.12
CA ASP A 192 17.16 4.65 -7.56
C ASP A 192 17.51 3.16 -7.46
N GLN A 193 17.11 2.49 -6.37
CA GLN A 193 17.37 1.06 -6.19
C GLN A 193 16.64 0.21 -7.24
N ILE A 194 15.35 0.49 -7.45
CA ILE A 194 14.55 -0.24 -8.44
C ILE A 194 15.10 -0.01 -9.85
N GLU A 195 15.44 1.23 -10.21
CA GLU A 195 16.00 1.52 -11.54
C GLU A 195 17.31 0.77 -11.81
N SER A 196 18.18 0.68 -10.80
CA SER A 196 19.42 -0.09 -10.88
C SER A 196 19.14 -1.58 -11.15
N ASP A 197 18.19 -2.14 -10.41
CA ASP A 197 17.84 -3.56 -10.44
C ASP A 197 17.13 -3.99 -11.75
N LEU A 198 16.27 -3.13 -12.30
CA LEU A 198 15.52 -3.42 -13.53
C LEU A 198 16.35 -3.27 -14.81
N ARG A 199 17.49 -2.56 -14.77
CA ARG A 199 18.29 -2.21 -15.96
C ARG A 199 18.69 -3.41 -16.80
N THR A 200 19.09 -4.51 -16.15
CA THR A 200 19.49 -5.74 -16.83
C THR A 200 18.33 -6.38 -17.57
N GLN A 201 17.14 -6.42 -16.96
CA GLN A 201 15.94 -6.99 -17.58
C GLN A 201 15.49 -6.17 -18.79
N VAL A 202 15.51 -4.83 -18.68
CA VAL A 202 15.18 -3.93 -19.80
C VAL A 202 16.14 -4.13 -20.97
N ASN A 203 17.44 -4.22 -20.72
CA ASN A 203 18.44 -4.47 -21.77
C ASN A 203 18.21 -5.82 -22.46
N GLN A 204 17.91 -6.88 -21.69
CA GLN A 204 17.56 -8.18 -22.26
C GLN A 204 16.27 -8.12 -23.09
N ALA A 205 15.25 -7.38 -22.64
CA ALA A 205 14.02 -7.16 -23.39
C ALA A 205 14.32 -6.50 -24.75
N ILE A 206 15.09 -5.41 -24.74
CA ILE A 206 15.51 -4.68 -25.94
C ILE A 206 16.27 -5.60 -26.90
N GLN A 207 17.19 -6.44 -26.39
CA GLN A 207 17.91 -7.42 -27.19
C GLN A 207 16.96 -8.43 -27.86
N VAL A 208 15.94 -8.91 -27.13
CA VAL A 208 14.95 -9.87 -27.64
C VAL A 208 14.02 -9.24 -28.67
N VAL A 209 13.51 -8.04 -28.44
CA VAL A 209 12.57 -7.40 -29.38
C VAL A 209 13.24 -6.93 -30.67
N LYS A 210 14.57 -6.71 -30.66
CA LYS A 210 15.33 -6.29 -31.84
C LYS A 210 15.76 -7.43 -32.76
N SER A 211 15.77 -8.67 -32.29
CA SER A 211 16.27 -9.82 -33.07
C SER A 211 15.18 -10.87 -33.26
N ASP A 212 15.08 -11.43 -34.47
CA ASP A 212 14.23 -12.59 -34.75
C ASP A 212 14.87 -13.90 -34.23
N GLN A 213 16.20 -13.89 -34.03
CA GLN A 213 16.96 -14.95 -33.38
C GLN A 213 17.93 -14.31 -32.38
N PRO A 214 17.46 -13.94 -31.17
CA PRO A 214 18.36 -13.42 -30.16
C PRO A 214 19.36 -14.52 -29.77
N GLY A 215 20.64 -14.17 -29.62
CA GLY A 215 21.70 -15.09 -29.24
C GLY A 215 21.56 -15.61 -27.81
N LEU A 216 22.66 -15.69 -27.04
CA LEU A 216 22.56 -16.01 -25.61
C LEU A 216 21.72 -14.94 -24.91
N VAL A 217 20.51 -15.30 -24.49
CA VAL A 217 19.58 -14.46 -23.74
C VAL A 217 19.61 -14.87 -22.29
N GLY A 218 19.72 -13.88 -21.39
CA GLY A 218 19.62 -14.12 -19.96
C GLY A 218 18.24 -14.65 -19.54
N GLU A 219 18.09 -14.95 -18.25
CA GLU A 219 16.88 -15.56 -17.68
C GLU A 219 15.58 -14.84 -18.09
N PHE A 220 15.56 -13.50 -18.02
CA PHE A 220 14.38 -12.71 -18.39
C PHE A 220 14.11 -12.76 -19.90
N GLY A 221 15.15 -12.68 -20.73
CA GLY A 221 15.01 -12.81 -22.18
C GLY A 221 14.42 -14.18 -22.59
N GLY A 222 14.86 -15.26 -21.93
CA GLY A 222 14.29 -16.60 -22.11
C GLY A 222 12.83 -16.68 -21.65
N TRP A 223 12.50 -16.09 -20.50
CA TRP A 223 11.13 -16.00 -19.99
C TRP A 223 10.18 -15.29 -20.97
N LEU A 224 10.64 -14.21 -21.61
CA LEU A 224 9.88 -13.42 -22.56
C LEU A 224 9.64 -14.18 -23.88
N LEU A 225 10.66 -14.86 -24.41
CA LEU A 225 10.54 -15.69 -25.62
C LEU A 225 9.56 -16.85 -25.45
N ALA A 226 9.45 -17.40 -24.24
CA ALA A 226 8.50 -18.46 -23.92
C ALA A 226 7.03 -17.97 -23.82
N ARG A 227 6.76 -16.66 -23.90
CA ARG A 227 5.44 -16.04 -23.72
C ARG A 227 5.08 -15.14 -24.90
N PRO A 228 4.41 -15.68 -25.94
CA PRO A 228 4.13 -14.94 -27.18
C PRO A 228 3.36 -13.63 -26.97
N GLU A 229 2.42 -13.59 -26.03
CA GLU A 229 1.63 -12.38 -25.73
C GLU A 229 2.46 -11.31 -25.02
N ALA A 230 3.25 -11.70 -24.00
CA ALA A 230 4.15 -10.78 -23.31
C ALA A 230 5.21 -10.21 -24.27
N LEU A 231 5.76 -11.05 -25.15
CA LEU A 231 6.68 -10.62 -26.20
C LEU A 231 6.03 -9.62 -27.16
N ARG A 232 4.77 -9.85 -27.55
CA ARG A 232 4.01 -8.92 -28.40
C ARG A 232 3.83 -7.55 -27.74
N ARG A 233 3.36 -7.54 -26.48
CA ARG A 233 3.18 -6.30 -25.69
C ARG A 233 4.50 -5.57 -25.46
N MET A 234 5.58 -6.30 -25.23
CA MET A 234 6.93 -5.72 -25.08
C MET A 234 7.46 -5.12 -26.39
N ARG A 235 7.23 -5.79 -27.54
CA ARG A 235 7.56 -5.23 -28.87
C ARG A 235 6.79 -3.94 -29.14
N GLN A 236 5.49 -3.92 -28.86
CA GLN A 236 4.65 -2.72 -28.97
C GLN A 236 5.16 -1.57 -28.08
N LEU A 237 5.47 -1.88 -26.81
CA LEU A 237 6.02 -0.90 -25.88
C LEU A 237 7.35 -0.32 -26.38
N TYR A 238 8.27 -1.16 -26.84
CA TYR A 238 9.56 -0.74 -27.36
C TYR A 238 9.42 0.13 -28.62
N GLU A 239 8.64 -0.30 -29.61
CA GLU A 239 8.41 0.46 -30.85
C GLU A 239 7.76 1.81 -30.58
N ARG A 240 6.80 1.87 -29.63
CA ARG A 240 6.21 3.14 -29.17
C ARG A 240 7.27 4.07 -28.59
N LYS A 241 8.12 3.58 -27.68
CA LYS A 241 9.18 4.40 -27.07
C LYS A 241 10.23 4.86 -28.08
N VAL A 242 10.55 4.03 -29.06
CA VAL A 242 11.38 4.39 -30.21
C VAL A 242 10.73 5.50 -31.04
N ALA A 243 9.42 5.41 -31.29
CA ALA A 243 8.67 6.42 -32.04
C ALA A 243 8.54 7.77 -31.30
N GLU A 244 8.52 7.76 -29.96
CA GLU A 244 8.50 8.97 -29.10
C GLU A 244 9.87 9.67 -29.04
N ILE A 245 10.94 8.89 -28.86
CA ILE A 245 12.29 9.41 -28.56
C ILE A 245 13.12 9.64 -29.83
N GLY A 246 12.91 8.82 -30.86
CA GLY A 246 13.72 8.76 -32.07
C GLY A 246 14.65 7.53 -32.07
N ARG A 247 14.77 6.89 -33.24
CA ARG A 247 15.52 5.63 -33.43
C ARG A 247 17.00 5.69 -33.06
N ASP A 248 17.61 6.87 -33.10
CA ASP A 248 19.06 7.04 -32.90
C ASP A 248 19.49 7.15 -31.43
N SER A 249 18.59 6.87 -30.47
CA SER A 249 18.84 7.07 -29.03
C SER A 249 18.45 5.87 -28.17
N GLU A 250 18.96 4.67 -28.50
CA GLU A 250 18.71 3.43 -27.74
C GLU A 250 19.02 3.54 -26.23
N PRO A 251 20.13 4.14 -25.77
CA PRO A 251 20.37 4.32 -24.34
C PRO A 251 19.30 5.17 -23.65
N ARG A 252 18.69 6.11 -24.39
CA ARG A 252 17.61 6.97 -23.89
C ARG A 252 16.28 6.22 -23.85
N VAL A 253 15.99 5.37 -24.85
CA VAL A 253 14.83 4.47 -24.83
C VAL A 253 14.90 3.51 -23.64
N ALA A 254 16.06 2.87 -23.44
CA ALA A 254 16.28 1.99 -22.30
C ALA A 254 16.14 2.74 -20.96
N GLY A 255 16.72 3.93 -20.85
CA GLY A 255 16.60 4.77 -19.65
C GLY A 255 15.14 5.11 -19.31
N GLU A 256 14.35 5.56 -20.30
CA GLU A 256 12.93 5.88 -20.07
C GLU A 256 12.12 4.63 -19.71
N MET A 257 12.37 3.49 -20.36
CA MET A 257 11.70 2.23 -20.00
C MET A 257 12.02 1.79 -18.57
N VAL A 258 13.28 1.93 -18.12
CA VAL A 258 13.70 1.64 -16.74
C VAL A 258 12.97 2.55 -15.75
N THR A 259 12.98 3.87 -15.98
CA THR A 259 12.33 4.82 -15.07
C THR A 259 10.83 4.60 -14.99
N GLN A 260 10.15 4.36 -16.12
CA GLN A 260 8.70 4.11 -16.13
C GLN A 260 8.34 2.80 -15.42
N ALA A 261 9.12 1.73 -15.64
CA ALA A 261 8.92 0.47 -14.92
C ALA A 261 9.12 0.65 -13.41
N ALA A 262 10.16 1.38 -13.01
CA ALA A 262 10.46 1.63 -11.60
C ALA A 262 9.38 2.47 -10.91
N LEU A 263 8.91 3.53 -11.58
CA LEU A 263 7.80 4.36 -11.09
C LEU A 263 6.52 3.56 -10.94
N ASN A 264 6.17 2.73 -11.94
CA ASN A 264 4.98 1.88 -11.89
C ASN A 264 5.01 0.92 -10.69
N TYR A 265 6.15 0.26 -10.43
CA TYR A 265 6.30 -0.62 -9.27
C TYR A 265 6.26 0.12 -7.93
N LEU A 266 7.06 1.18 -7.80
CA LEU A 266 7.11 2.00 -6.60
C LEU A 266 5.72 2.52 -6.22
N ASN A 267 4.96 2.95 -7.22
CA ASN A 267 3.61 3.45 -7.10
C ASN A 267 2.64 2.41 -6.56
N LYS A 268 2.63 1.20 -7.13
CA LYS A 268 1.76 0.11 -6.67
C LYS A 268 2.07 -0.30 -5.23
N VAL A 269 3.35 -0.35 -4.84
CA VAL A 269 3.75 -0.67 -3.46
C VAL A 269 3.43 0.47 -2.50
N PHE A 270 3.76 1.72 -2.85
CA PHE A 270 3.44 2.89 -2.04
C PHE A 270 1.94 2.99 -1.77
N PHE A 271 1.11 2.82 -2.80
CA PHE A 271 -0.33 2.88 -2.61
C PHE A 271 -0.84 1.76 -1.74
N LEU A 272 -0.28 0.57 -1.87
CA LEU A 272 -0.65 -0.55 -1.02
C LEU A 272 -0.39 -0.22 0.45
N SER A 273 0.78 0.36 0.77
CA SER A 273 1.10 0.82 2.12
C SER A 273 0.22 1.98 2.59
N LEU A 274 -0.12 2.93 1.71
CA LEU A 274 -1.01 4.05 2.03
C LEU A 274 -2.42 3.57 2.42
N PHE A 275 -2.96 2.59 1.70
CA PHE A 275 -4.28 2.01 2.01
C PHE A 275 -4.26 1.23 3.33
N GLU A 276 -3.21 0.44 3.58
CA GLU A 276 -3.06 -0.30 4.82
C GLU A 276 -2.97 0.61 6.05
N ASP A 277 -2.23 1.72 5.96
CA ASP A 277 -2.07 2.64 7.07
C ASP A 277 -3.39 3.34 7.44
N ARG A 278 -4.23 3.62 6.45
CA ARG A 278 -5.56 4.24 6.65
C ARG A 278 -6.63 3.27 7.16
N ASN A 279 -6.29 2.00 7.39
CA ASN A 279 -7.10 0.99 8.09
C ASN A 279 -8.53 0.83 7.53
N LEU A 280 -8.61 0.72 6.20
CA LEU A 280 -9.86 0.68 5.47
C LEU A 280 -10.63 -0.63 5.72
N PRO A 281 -11.92 -0.58 6.05
CA PRO A 281 -12.72 -1.78 6.31
C PRO A 281 -12.70 -2.76 5.12
N GLY A 282 -12.22 -3.98 5.33
CA GLY A 282 -12.20 -5.04 4.32
C GLY A 282 -10.94 -5.12 3.47
N PHE A 283 -10.02 -4.17 3.59
CA PHE A 283 -8.69 -4.26 2.99
C PHE A 283 -7.73 -4.98 3.95
N TYR A 284 -7.13 -6.10 3.53
CA TYR A 284 -6.22 -6.84 4.42
C TYR A 284 -4.97 -6.02 4.70
N ARG A 285 -4.34 -6.26 5.85
CA ARG A 285 -2.97 -5.81 6.11
C ARG A 285 -1.99 -6.72 5.38
N ILE A 286 -2.13 -6.73 4.05
CA ILE A 286 -1.42 -7.57 3.10
C ILE A 286 0.07 -7.51 3.44
N MET A 287 0.73 -6.38 3.22
CA MET A 287 2.17 -6.22 3.34
C MET A 287 2.68 -6.52 4.75
N ARG A 288 2.00 -6.07 5.80
CA ARG A 288 2.42 -6.32 7.19
C ARG A 288 2.29 -7.80 7.61
N GLU A 289 1.32 -8.54 7.08
CA GLU A 289 1.19 -9.98 7.31
C GLU A 289 2.19 -10.81 6.46
N PHE A 290 2.65 -10.26 5.34
CA PHE A 290 3.62 -10.89 4.43
C PHE A 290 5.09 -10.55 4.74
N LEU A 291 5.38 -9.60 5.63
CA LEU A 291 6.73 -9.13 5.97
C LEU A 291 7.32 -9.81 7.21
N PRO A 292 8.58 -10.28 7.15
CA PRO A 292 9.29 -10.71 8.33
C PRO A 292 9.65 -9.53 9.25
N ARG A 293 9.75 -9.80 10.55
CA ARG A 293 10.03 -8.79 11.59
C ARG A 293 11.44 -8.20 11.51
N ALA A 294 12.34 -8.81 10.73
CA ALA A 294 13.70 -8.36 10.50
C ALA A 294 14.17 -8.73 9.09
N LYS A 295 15.15 -7.97 8.56
CA LYS A 295 15.80 -8.20 7.24
C LYS A 295 16.42 -9.61 7.12
N SER A 296 16.68 -10.29 8.25
CA SER A 296 17.27 -11.63 8.34
C SER A 296 16.27 -12.79 8.42
N ASP A 297 14.99 -12.54 8.70
CA ASP A 297 14.02 -13.58 9.10
C ASP A 297 13.12 -14.02 7.94
N THR A 298 13.66 -14.30 6.76
CA THR A 298 12.83 -14.84 5.66
C THR A 298 12.66 -16.36 5.79
N SER A 299 11.53 -16.80 6.36
CA SER A 299 11.04 -18.18 6.34
C SER A 299 9.57 -18.25 5.85
N PRO A 300 9.07 -19.45 5.50
CA PRO A 300 8.19 -19.65 4.34
C PRO A 300 6.69 -19.42 4.57
N THR A 301 6.28 -18.15 4.52
CA THR A 301 5.34 -17.54 3.55
C THR A 301 4.20 -18.33 2.84
N THR A 302 3.75 -19.48 3.35
CA THR A 302 3.00 -20.45 2.50
C THR A 302 1.53 -20.71 2.87
N ALA A 303 1.05 -20.33 4.04
CA ALA A 303 -0.37 -20.47 4.37
C ALA A 303 -1.26 -19.38 3.74
N ALA A 304 -0.69 -18.18 3.53
CA ALA A 304 -1.45 -17.00 3.15
C ALA A 304 -1.70 -16.89 1.63
N VAL A 305 -0.78 -17.42 0.80
CA VAL A 305 -0.98 -17.57 -0.67
C VAL A 305 -2.11 -18.56 -0.98
N PHE A 306 -2.24 -19.63 -0.20
CA PHE A 306 -3.21 -20.70 -0.44
C PHE A 306 -4.65 -20.29 -0.03
N LEU A 307 -4.81 -19.44 0.99
CA LEU A 307 -6.11 -18.94 1.46
C LEU A 307 -6.68 -17.83 0.58
N GLY A 308 -5.83 -16.99 -0.03
CA GLY A 308 -6.25 -15.98 -1.00
C GLY A 308 -6.85 -16.57 -2.29
N LEU A 309 -6.27 -17.65 -2.80
CA LEU A 309 -6.72 -18.33 -4.03
C LEU A 309 -8.01 -19.17 -3.84
N LEU A 310 -8.24 -19.74 -2.66
CA LEU A 310 -9.46 -20.51 -2.36
C LEU A 310 -10.68 -19.59 -2.18
N ARG A 311 -10.49 -18.40 -1.60
CA ARG A 311 -11.51 -17.38 -1.39
C ARG A 311 -12.11 -16.86 -2.70
N ARG A 312 -11.27 -16.72 -3.74
CA ARG A 312 -11.68 -16.28 -5.08
C ARG A 312 -12.59 -17.28 -5.79
N ARG A 313 -12.41 -18.60 -5.60
CA ARG A 313 -13.24 -19.64 -6.24
C ARG A 313 -14.66 -19.76 -5.66
N ILE A 314 -14.82 -19.46 -4.37
CA ILE A 314 -16.12 -19.53 -3.67
C ILE A 314 -16.95 -18.27 -3.94
N HIS A 315 -16.30 -17.10 -4.01
CA HIS A 315 -16.94 -15.82 -4.29
C HIS A 315 -17.59 -15.75 -5.68
N ASP A 316 -17.03 -16.42 -6.69
CA ASP A 316 -17.59 -16.46 -8.05
C ASP A 316 -18.91 -17.24 -8.17
N THR A 317 -19.31 -18.01 -7.14
CA THR A 317 -20.47 -18.94 -7.27
C THR A 317 -21.67 -18.60 -6.37
N ALA A 318 -21.51 -17.93 -5.22
CA ALA A 318 -22.65 -17.63 -4.34
C ALA A 318 -22.43 -16.35 -3.52
N ARG A 319 -23.24 -15.31 -3.74
CA ARG A 319 -23.12 -13.98 -3.11
C ARG A 319 -23.49 -13.92 -1.61
N THR A 320 -23.46 -15.02 -0.87
CA THR A 320 -23.75 -15.07 0.59
C THR A 320 -23.04 -16.26 1.27
N TRP A 321 -22.56 -16.05 2.51
CA TRP A 321 -21.71 -16.97 3.29
C TRP A 321 -22.51 -17.93 4.20
N ASP A 322 -22.33 -19.26 4.09
CA ASP A 322 -23.03 -20.32 4.87
C ASP A 322 -22.06 -21.04 5.88
N PRO A 323 -22.49 -21.31 7.13
CA PRO A 323 -21.76 -22.15 8.12
C PRO A 323 -21.35 -23.56 7.68
N GLU A 324 -21.99 -24.13 6.65
CA GLU A 324 -21.65 -25.47 6.13
C GLU A 324 -20.39 -25.45 5.24
N ASP A 325 -20.13 -24.34 4.56
CA ASP A 325 -18.91 -24.07 3.80
C ASP A 325 -17.68 -23.97 4.71
N GLU A 326 -17.87 -23.49 5.94
CA GLU A 326 -16.82 -23.44 6.96
C GLU A 326 -16.35 -24.85 7.38
N ARG A 327 -17.22 -25.86 7.30
CA ARG A 327 -16.85 -27.26 7.57
C ARG A 327 -16.09 -27.88 6.39
N ALA A 328 -16.50 -27.61 5.16
CA ALA A 328 -15.81 -28.08 3.95
C ALA A 328 -14.41 -27.46 3.81
N TYR A 329 -14.25 -26.18 4.15
CA TYR A 329 -12.97 -25.48 4.26
C TYR A 329 -11.97 -26.20 5.19
N ARG A 330 -12.45 -26.69 6.34
CA ARG A 330 -11.62 -27.38 7.34
C ARG A 330 -11.18 -28.77 6.90
N ALA A 331 -11.97 -29.46 6.07
CA ALA A 331 -11.63 -30.78 5.53
C ALA A 331 -10.52 -30.70 4.47
N LEU A 332 -10.61 -29.72 3.55
CA LEU A 332 -9.66 -29.55 2.44
C LEU A 332 -8.22 -29.24 2.90
N ARG A 333 -8.09 -28.55 4.05
CA ARG A 333 -6.82 -28.25 4.72
C ARG A 333 -5.99 -29.50 5.06
N HIS A 334 -6.65 -30.64 5.27
CA HIS A 334 -6.00 -31.89 5.68
C HIS A 334 -5.61 -32.81 4.51
N GLU A 335 -6.02 -32.52 3.28
CA GLU A 335 -5.79 -33.37 2.09
C GLU A 335 -4.63 -32.91 1.19
N LEU A 336 -3.95 -31.80 1.50
CA LEU A 336 -2.87 -31.28 0.64
C LEU A 336 -1.64 -32.21 0.63
N THR A 337 -1.20 -32.58 -0.57
CA THR A 337 -0.11 -33.55 -0.76
C THR A 337 1.28 -32.96 -0.45
N PRO A 338 2.22 -33.77 0.05
CA PRO A 338 3.57 -33.33 0.44
C PRO A 338 4.39 -32.66 -0.67
N GLU A 339 4.16 -32.96 -1.96
CA GLU A 339 4.90 -32.32 -3.05
C GLU A 339 4.57 -30.82 -3.21
N ILE A 340 3.34 -30.39 -2.90
CA ILE A 340 2.89 -28.99 -2.99
C ILE A 340 3.48 -28.17 -1.84
N GLN A 341 3.61 -28.78 -0.66
CA GLN A 341 4.35 -28.19 0.46
C GLN A 341 5.80 -27.93 0.05
N ALA A 342 6.51 -28.91 -0.54
CA ALA A 342 7.91 -28.72 -0.92
C ALA A 342 8.12 -27.63 -2.00
N GLY A 343 7.24 -27.52 -3.00
CA GLY A 343 7.42 -26.58 -4.12
C GLY A 343 7.17 -25.11 -3.79
N VAL A 344 6.19 -24.80 -2.94
CA VAL A 344 5.79 -23.41 -2.61
C VAL A 344 6.45 -22.91 -1.33
N ILE A 345 6.69 -23.81 -0.36
CA ILE A 345 7.30 -23.48 0.94
C ILE A 345 8.80 -23.25 0.80
N GLU A 346 9.53 -24.08 0.06
CA GLU A 346 11.00 -23.97 0.04
C GLU A 346 11.53 -22.98 -1.02
N GLN A 347 10.73 -22.62 -2.04
CA GLN A 347 11.22 -21.84 -3.21
C GLN A 347 11.01 -20.31 -3.17
N ASN A 348 10.55 -19.71 -2.07
CA ASN A 348 10.78 -18.28 -1.77
C ASN A 348 10.50 -17.26 -2.91
N SER A 349 9.33 -17.30 -3.53
CA SER A 349 9.00 -16.32 -4.57
C SER A 349 8.27 -15.10 -3.99
N TRP A 350 9.03 -14.14 -3.42
CA TRP A 350 8.51 -12.79 -3.09
C TRP A 350 7.78 -12.13 -4.27
N ARG A 351 8.18 -12.51 -5.49
CA ARG A 351 7.57 -12.10 -6.75
C ARG A 351 6.13 -12.57 -6.89
N ASP A 352 5.78 -13.77 -6.42
CA ASP A 352 4.42 -14.28 -6.50
C ASP A 352 3.55 -13.71 -5.37
N LEU A 353 4.14 -13.46 -4.20
CA LEU A 353 3.45 -12.82 -3.08
C LEU A 353 3.02 -11.39 -3.39
N ILE A 354 3.91 -10.58 -3.97
CA ILE A 354 3.57 -9.20 -4.37
C ILE A 354 2.55 -9.20 -5.51
N GLN A 355 2.59 -10.20 -6.39
CA GLN A 355 1.58 -10.33 -7.43
C GLN A 355 0.21 -10.66 -6.84
N VAL A 356 0.14 -11.59 -5.88
CA VAL A 356 -1.12 -11.87 -5.16
C VAL A 356 -1.64 -10.62 -4.45
N ALA A 357 -0.76 -9.85 -3.82
CA ALA A 357 -1.10 -8.58 -3.20
C ALA A 357 -1.69 -7.57 -4.21
N PHE A 358 -1.07 -7.43 -5.37
CA PHE A 358 -1.57 -6.57 -6.45
C PHE A 358 -2.88 -7.07 -7.03
N ASP A 359 -3.05 -8.39 -7.19
CA ASP A 359 -4.28 -9.00 -7.70
C ASP A 359 -5.44 -8.77 -6.73
N LEU A 360 -5.21 -8.91 -5.41
CA LEU A 360 -6.19 -8.60 -4.38
C LEU A 360 -6.53 -7.10 -4.37
N ALA A 361 -5.50 -6.24 -4.46
CA ALA A 361 -5.71 -4.80 -4.51
C ALA A 361 -6.44 -4.36 -5.79
N ALA A 362 -6.28 -5.08 -6.90
CA ALA A 362 -6.98 -4.83 -8.16
C ALA A 362 -8.50 -5.07 -8.08
N GLU A 363 -8.97 -5.91 -7.16
CA GLU A 363 -10.42 -6.09 -6.94
C GLU A 363 -11.07 -4.80 -6.43
N ARG A 364 -10.34 -4.03 -5.62
CA ARG A 364 -10.83 -2.77 -5.04
C ARG A 364 -10.41 -1.56 -5.85
N PHE A 365 -9.21 -1.59 -6.43
CA PHE A 365 -8.57 -0.49 -7.13
C PHE A 365 -8.09 -0.93 -8.52
N PRO A 366 -9.02 -1.35 -9.41
CA PRO A 366 -8.67 -1.92 -10.71
C PRO A 366 -7.89 -0.94 -11.59
N LEU A 367 -8.16 0.37 -11.46
CA LEU A 367 -7.47 1.43 -12.20
C LEU A 367 -5.97 1.52 -11.86
N VAL A 368 -5.62 1.30 -10.59
CA VAL A 368 -4.25 1.43 -10.06
C VAL A 368 -3.43 0.17 -10.29
N TYR A 369 -4.05 -1.00 -10.08
CA TYR A 369 -3.36 -2.30 -10.10
C TYR A 369 -3.57 -3.10 -11.38
N ARG A 370 -4.17 -2.51 -12.42
CA ARG A 370 -4.21 -3.13 -13.75
C ARG A 370 -2.81 -3.54 -14.23
N GLU A 371 -2.81 -4.56 -15.08
CA GLU A 371 -1.59 -5.08 -15.66
C GLU A 371 -1.10 -4.21 -16.85
N ASP A 372 0.12 -3.70 -16.73
CA ASP A 372 0.86 -2.99 -17.76
C ASP A 372 2.05 -3.85 -18.26
N ALA A 373 2.53 -3.60 -19.48
CA ALA A 373 3.75 -4.25 -19.97
C ALA A 373 4.98 -3.94 -19.10
N TYR A 374 4.95 -2.83 -18.35
CA TYR A 374 5.93 -2.50 -17.32
C TYR A 374 5.95 -3.49 -16.14
N ASP A 375 4.85 -4.19 -15.84
CA ASP A 375 4.78 -5.19 -14.76
C ASP A 375 5.54 -6.48 -15.09
N TYR A 376 6.06 -6.63 -16.32
CA TYR A 376 6.93 -7.74 -16.67
C TYR A 376 8.32 -7.59 -16.06
N PHE A 377 8.79 -6.35 -15.86
CA PHE A 377 10.09 -6.07 -15.24
C PHE A 377 10.00 -6.16 -13.72
N ARG A 378 10.60 -7.17 -13.10
CA ARG A 378 10.35 -7.43 -11.67
C ARG A 378 11.58 -7.12 -10.81
N PRO A 379 11.46 -6.26 -9.79
CA PRO A 379 12.56 -6.07 -8.85
C PRO A 379 12.97 -7.39 -8.17
N THR A 380 14.22 -7.47 -7.73
CA THR A 380 14.73 -8.57 -6.92
C THR A 380 14.07 -8.57 -5.54
N LYS A 381 14.12 -9.75 -4.90
CA LYS A 381 13.57 -9.95 -3.56
C LYS A 381 14.08 -8.91 -2.56
N ASP A 382 15.38 -8.63 -2.58
CA ASP A 382 16.01 -7.77 -1.57
C ASP A 382 15.58 -6.31 -1.72
N VAL A 383 15.58 -5.78 -2.95
CA VAL A 383 15.10 -4.42 -3.26
C VAL A 383 13.64 -4.28 -2.88
N LEU A 384 12.82 -5.26 -3.23
CA LEU A 384 11.39 -5.24 -2.94
C LEU A 384 11.12 -5.35 -1.43
N ALA A 385 11.77 -6.29 -0.74
CA ALA A 385 11.62 -6.46 0.71
C ALA A 385 12.04 -5.20 1.46
N GLU A 386 13.09 -4.51 1.01
CA GLU A 386 13.53 -3.26 1.60
C GLU A 386 12.52 -2.14 1.41
N LEU A 387 12.02 -1.91 0.19
CA LEU A 387 10.97 -0.92 -0.07
C LEU A 387 9.74 -1.15 0.79
N ILE A 388 9.27 -2.40 0.79
CA ILE A 388 8.07 -2.78 1.52
C ILE A 388 8.29 -2.57 3.01
N PHE A 389 9.39 -3.10 3.55
CA PHE A 389 9.74 -2.96 4.96
C PHE A 389 9.74 -1.48 5.32
N ASP A 390 10.50 -0.69 4.58
CA ASP A 390 10.66 0.74 4.81
C ASP A 390 9.29 1.42 4.83
N LEU A 391 8.48 1.33 3.79
CA LEU A 391 7.15 1.95 3.76
C LEU A 391 6.18 1.42 4.82
N SER A 392 6.26 0.15 5.20
CA SER A 392 5.40 -0.43 6.25
C SER A 392 5.66 0.15 7.63
N THR A 393 6.84 0.75 7.84
CA THR A 393 7.21 1.46 9.08
C THR A 393 6.89 2.95 9.02
N LYS A 394 6.03 3.44 8.13
CA LYS A 394 5.73 4.88 8.03
C LYS A 394 4.26 5.09 8.34
N SER A 395 3.94 6.22 8.98
CA SER A 395 2.57 6.71 9.04
C SER A 395 2.35 7.83 8.03
N PHE A 396 1.30 7.67 7.25
CA PHE A 396 0.88 8.58 6.19
C PHE A 396 -0.32 9.45 6.62
N GLU A 397 -0.64 9.50 7.92
CA GLU A 397 -1.75 10.28 8.47
C GLU A 397 -1.62 11.78 8.15
N ALA A 398 -0.38 12.31 8.10
CA ALA A 398 -0.10 13.69 7.73
C ALA A 398 -0.22 13.97 6.22
N LEU A 399 -0.42 12.96 5.38
CA LEU A 399 -0.52 13.13 3.94
C LEU A 399 -1.94 13.49 3.50
N THR A 400 -2.03 14.54 2.70
CA THR A 400 -3.26 14.94 2.00
C THR A 400 -3.14 14.62 0.50
N ASN A 401 -4.22 14.73 -0.25
CA ASN A 401 -4.24 14.52 -1.71
C ASN A 401 -3.23 15.42 -2.43
N ARG A 402 -3.04 16.63 -1.88
CA ARG A 402 -2.03 17.59 -2.34
C ARG A 402 -0.63 17.01 -2.19
N HIS A 403 -0.32 16.43 -1.02
CA HIS A 403 1.00 15.83 -0.77
C HIS A 403 1.31 14.70 -1.74
N VAL A 404 0.34 13.82 -2.05
CA VAL A 404 0.55 12.73 -3.00
C VAL A 404 0.89 13.26 -4.40
N GLY A 405 0.06 14.15 -4.95
CA GLY A 405 0.33 14.72 -6.28
C GLY A 405 1.67 15.44 -6.40
N ASP A 406 2.03 16.21 -5.37
CA ASP A 406 3.29 16.95 -5.30
C ASP A 406 4.53 16.04 -5.25
N ILE A 407 4.44 14.93 -4.52
CA ILE A 407 5.52 13.95 -4.40
C ILE A 407 5.80 13.32 -5.76
N TYR A 408 4.76 12.89 -6.47
CA TYR A 408 4.92 12.30 -7.80
C TYR A 408 5.47 13.29 -8.83
N GLN A 409 5.00 14.52 -8.81
CA GLN A 409 5.58 15.57 -9.66
C GLN A 409 7.07 15.73 -9.39
N SER A 410 7.47 15.69 -8.13
CA SER A 410 8.87 15.76 -7.74
C SER A 410 9.67 14.55 -8.26
N LEU A 411 9.16 13.32 -8.12
CA LEU A 411 9.80 12.11 -8.64
C LEU A 411 10.02 12.20 -10.16
N LEU A 412 8.98 12.60 -10.91
CA LEU A 412 9.06 12.80 -12.36
C LEU A 412 10.04 13.92 -12.74
N SER A 413 10.05 15.01 -11.98
CA SER A 413 10.93 16.16 -12.22
C SER A 413 12.40 15.84 -11.96
N ALA A 414 12.69 14.90 -11.05
CA ALA A 414 14.03 14.41 -10.77
C ALA A 414 14.62 13.59 -11.93
N ARG A 415 13.77 12.93 -12.73
CA ARG A 415 14.18 12.08 -13.85
C ARG A 415 14.10 12.74 -15.23
N ARG A 416 13.24 13.75 -15.40
CA ARG A 416 13.08 14.44 -16.68
C ARG A 416 14.20 15.44 -16.98
N THR A 417 14.84 15.28 -18.15
CA THR A 417 15.71 16.30 -18.75
C THR A 417 14.94 17.58 -19.05
N GLN A 418 15.64 18.72 -19.11
CA GLN A 418 15.07 20.07 -19.23
C GLN A 418 14.15 20.28 -20.45
N GLN A 419 14.31 19.48 -21.51
CA GLN A 419 13.42 19.48 -22.70
C GLN A 419 12.10 18.70 -22.48
N ALA A 420 12.07 17.70 -21.59
CA ALA A 420 10.86 16.96 -21.21
C ALA A 420 10.04 17.71 -20.14
N LYS A 421 10.64 18.69 -19.44
CA LYS A 421 9.95 19.60 -18.53
C LYS A 421 8.94 20.53 -19.24
N LEU A 422 9.10 20.76 -20.54
CA LEU A 422 8.25 21.68 -21.31
C LEU A 422 6.84 21.15 -21.62
N GLY A 423 6.60 19.83 -21.52
CA GLY A 423 5.35 19.21 -21.96
C GLY A 423 4.37 18.77 -20.86
N ALA A 424 4.77 18.85 -19.59
CA ALA A 424 3.98 18.34 -18.47
C ALA A 424 3.97 19.35 -17.33
N PHE A 425 3.50 20.56 -17.63
CA PHE A 425 3.36 21.61 -16.64
C PHE A 425 2.16 21.32 -15.75
N TYR A 426 2.44 21.29 -14.46
CA TYR A 426 1.44 21.33 -13.40
C TYR A 426 0.64 22.63 -13.52
N MET A 427 -0.68 22.55 -13.32
CA MET A 427 -1.50 23.73 -13.20
C MET A 427 -1.71 24.09 -11.71
N PRO A 428 -1.29 25.28 -11.27
CA PRO A 428 -1.59 25.81 -9.94
C PRO A 428 -3.06 25.69 -9.57
N ARG A 429 -3.34 25.39 -8.30
CA ARG A 429 -4.72 25.24 -7.80
C ARG A 429 -5.59 26.48 -8.08
N GLY A 430 -5.03 27.67 -7.94
CA GLY A 430 -5.74 28.92 -8.25
C GLY A 430 -6.18 29.00 -9.71
N ASP A 431 -5.37 28.51 -10.64
CA ASP A 431 -5.71 28.47 -12.07
C ASP A 431 -6.77 27.40 -12.35
N VAL A 432 -6.68 26.23 -11.69
CA VAL A 432 -7.71 25.19 -11.75
C VAL A 432 -9.06 25.72 -11.27
N ASP A 433 -9.10 26.29 -10.07
CA ASP A 433 -10.33 26.84 -9.47
C ASP A 433 -10.92 27.95 -10.36
N TYR A 434 -10.07 28.83 -10.88
CA TYR A 434 -10.49 29.88 -11.81
C TYR A 434 -11.11 29.28 -13.06
N MET A 435 -10.44 28.36 -13.74
CA MET A 435 -10.94 27.75 -14.98
C MET A 435 -12.24 26.98 -14.76
N VAL A 436 -12.32 26.18 -13.70
CA VAL A 436 -13.55 25.44 -13.34
C VAL A 436 -14.70 26.40 -13.03
N SER A 437 -14.45 27.52 -12.35
CA SER A 437 -15.49 28.53 -12.05
C SER A 437 -16.11 29.15 -13.31
N LYS A 438 -15.41 29.12 -14.45
CA LYS A 438 -15.88 29.68 -15.73
C LYS A 438 -16.68 28.70 -16.58
N LEU A 439 -16.73 27.42 -16.21
CA LEU A 439 -17.45 26.40 -16.99
C LEU A 439 -18.97 26.51 -16.89
N GLY A 440 -19.50 27.25 -15.91
CA GLY A 440 -20.95 27.40 -15.75
C GLY A 440 -21.66 26.08 -15.42
N LEU A 441 -21.00 25.18 -14.70
CA LEU A 441 -21.50 23.83 -14.40
C LEU A 441 -22.85 23.86 -13.69
N THR A 442 -23.77 23.03 -14.18
CA THR A 442 -25.05 22.70 -13.54
C THR A 442 -24.92 21.38 -12.79
N ARG A 443 -25.88 21.05 -11.93
CA ARG A 443 -25.86 19.79 -11.16
C ARG A 443 -25.89 18.55 -12.05
N ASP A 444 -26.38 18.64 -13.28
CA ASP A 444 -26.59 17.51 -14.20
C ASP A 444 -25.48 17.43 -15.28
N SER A 445 -24.52 18.37 -15.24
CA SER A 445 -23.46 18.48 -16.26
C SER A 445 -22.50 17.27 -16.24
N LYS A 446 -22.15 16.77 -17.42
CA LYS A 446 -21.05 15.83 -17.67
C LYS A 446 -19.81 16.61 -18.10
N VAL A 447 -18.72 16.40 -17.39
CA VAL A 447 -17.48 17.17 -17.55
C VAL A 447 -16.32 16.23 -17.86
N LEU A 448 -15.50 16.63 -18.82
CA LEU A 448 -14.31 15.89 -19.25
C LEU A 448 -13.03 16.68 -18.95
N ASP A 449 -12.02 16.01 -18.39
CA ASP A 449 -10.62 16.36 -18.57
C ASP A 449 -9.93 15.41 -19.56
N PRO A 450 -9.57 15.87 -20.78
CA PRO A 450 -9.02 15.02 -21.84
C PRO A 450 -7.52 14.76 -21.72
N CYS A 451 -6.87 15.35 -20.72
CA CYS A 451 -5.44 15.27 -20.47
C CYS A 451 -5.18 15.40 -18.96
N MET A 452 -5.82 14.49 -18.20
CA MET A 452 -6.02 14.67 -16.77
C MET A 452 -4.75 14.72 -15.94
N GLY A 453 -3.65 14.14 -16.43
CA GLY A 453 -2.42 14.02 -15.67
C GLY A 453 -2.71 13.39 -14.30
N SER A 454 -2.24 14.00 -13.22
CA SER A 454 -2.53 13.53 -11.86
C SER A 454 -3.96 13.80 -11.38
N GLY A 455 -4.80 14.51 -12.13
CA GLY A 455 -6.22 14.74 -11.82
C GLY A 455 -6.53 16.03 -11.06
N HIS A 456 -5.77 17.11 -11.24
CA HIS A 456 -6.03 18.38 -10.53
C HIS A 456 -7.36 19.02 -10.92
N PHE A 457 -7.66 19.07 -12.23
CA PHE A 457 -8.98 19.52 -12.67
C PHE A 457 -10.06 18.57 -12.19
N LEU A 458 -9.82 17.26 -12.17
CA LEU A 458 -10.79 16.30 -11.66
C LEU A 458 -11.24 16.63 -10.23
N GLU A 459 -10.28 16.93 -9.35
CA GLU A 459 -10.55 17.40 -7.98
C GLU A 459 -11.37 18.70 -7.97
N GLY A 460 -10.96 19.73 -8.72
CA GLY A 460 -11.70 20.99 -8.80
C GLY A 460 -13.12 20.84 -9.37
N ILE A 461 -13.31 19.98 -10.37
CA ILE A 461 -14.62 19.67 -10.95
C ILE A 461 -15.51 18.96 -9.92
N VAL A 462 -14.97 17.98 -9.18
CA VAL A 462 -15.72 17.26 -8.13
C VAL A 462 -16.21 18.24 -7.08
N GLU A 463 -15.33 19.10 -6.56
CA GLU A 463 -15.70 20.11 -5.57
C GLU A 463 -16.81 21.02 -6.10
N ALA A 464 -16.65 21.55 -7.32
CA ALA A 464 -17.65 22.42 -7.93
C ALA A 464 -19.01 21.73 -8.13
N LEU A 465 -19.04 20.47 -8.56
CA LEU A 465 -20.29 19.72 -8.77
C LEU A 465 -20.95 19.33 -7.42
N ILE A 466 -20.16 18.96 -6.41
CA ILE A 466 -20.67 18.68 -5.06
C ILE A 466 -21.35 19.93 -4.48
N GLU A 467 -20.79 21.13 -4.68
CA GLU A 467 -21.46 22.38 -4.27
C GLU A 467 -22.83 22.56 -4.94
N ARG A 468 -22.97 22.17 -6.21
CA ARG A 468 -24.26 22.23 -6.93
C ARG A 468 -25.27 21.25 -6.37
N HIS A 469 -24.84 20.03 -6.04
CA HIS A 469 -25.68 19.03 -5.37
C HIS A 469 -26.06 19.44 -3.94
N ALA A 470 -25.14 20.06 -3.21
CA ALA A 470 -25.38 20.55 -1.86
C ALA A 470 -26.43 21.66 -1.82
N ALA A 471 -26.47 22.53 -2.85
CA ALA A 471 -27.52 23.55 -2.99
C ALA A 471 -28.94 22.95 -3.10
N ASP A 472 -29.04 21.71 -3.60
CA ASP A 472 -30.29 20.95 -3.71
C ASP A 472 -30.55 20.05 -2.48
N GLY A 473 -29.74 20.16 -1.42
CA GLY A 473 -29.90 19.40 -0.17
C GLY A 473 -29.41 17.95 -0.22
N ILE A 474 -28.63 17.58 -1.24
CA ILE A 474 -28.02 16.25 -1.33
C ILE A 474 -26.84 16.14 -0.36
N ALA A 475 -26.77 15.02 0.36
CA ALA A 475 -25.68 14.75 1.28
C ALA A 475 -24.33 14.64 0.54
N PRO A 476 -23.22 15.20 1.07
CA PRO A 476 -21.92 15.22 0.38
C PRO A 476 -21.42 13.87 -0.12
N ALA A 477 -21.56 12.79 0.67
CA ALA A 477 -21.13 11.46 0.26
C ALA A 477 -21.96 10.90 -0.93
N ALA A 478 -23.27 11.18 -0.95
CA ALA A 478 -24.14 10.78 -2.05
C ALA A 478 -23.85 11.59 -3.32
N ALA A 479 -23.60 12.89 -3.16
CA ALA A 479 -23.18 13.78 -4.24
C ALA A 479 -21.85 13.32 -4.83
N TYR A 480 -20.84 13.06 -4.00
CA TYR A 480 -19.53 12.59 -4.43
C TYR A 480 -19.62 11.30 -5.26
N ARG A 481 -20.35 10.29 -4.76
CA ARG A 481 -20.57 9.03 -5.50
C ARG A 481 -21.20 9.29 -6.87
N HIS A 482 -22.27 10.09 -6.91
CA HIS A 482 -22.96 10.38 -8.17
C HIS A 482 -22.05 11.13 -9.16
N VAL A 483 -21.31 12.13 -8.68
CA VAL A 483 -20.40 12.93 -9.49
C VAL A 483 -19.31 12.05 -10.11
N VAL A 484 -18.61 11.26 -9.29
CA VAL A 484 -17.46 10.46 -9.73
C VAL A 484 -17.87 9.32 -10.66
N GLU A 485 -19.04 8.71 -10.46
CA GLU A 485 -19.50 7.58 -11.27
C GLU A 485 -20.20 7.99 -12.57
N ARG A 486 -20.77 9.20 -12.64
CA ARG A 486 -21.71 9.58 -13.72
C ARG A 486 -21.43 10.89 -14.43
N GLN A 487 -20.74 11.83 -13.78
CA GLN A 487 -20.58 13.20 -14.29
C GLN A 487 -19.14 13.53 -14.65
N LEU A 488 -18.21 13.07 -13.84
CA LEU A 488 -16.79 13.32 -14.00
C LEU A 488 -16.16 12.26 -14.91
N HIS A 489 -15.47 12.71 -15.96
CA HIS A 489 -14.73 11.83 -16.86
C HIS A 489 -13.32 12.36 -17.03
N GLY A 490 -12.34 11.46 -17.02
CA GLY A 490 -10.93 11.81 -17.20
C GLY A 490 -10.26 10.86 -18.18
N ALA A 491 -9.42 11.39 -19.06
CA ALA A 491 -8.62 10.59 -19.95
C ALA A 491 -7.17 11.08 -19.99
N ASP A 492 -6.25 10.13 -20.11
CA ASP A 492 -4.84 10.40 -20.39
C ASP A 492 -4.27 9.25 -21.24
N ILE A 493 -3.24 9.51 -22.03
CA ILE A 493 -2.54 8.44 -22.76
C ILE A 493 -1.58 7.67 -21.86
N ASP A 494 -1.18 8.26 -20.73
CA ASP A 494 -0.24 7.69 -19.78
C ASP A 494 -0.97 6.85 -18.74
N SER A 495 -0.59 5.59 -18.65
CA SER A 495 -1.17 4.66 -17.70
C SER A 495 -0.94 5.05 -16.24
N PHE A 496 0.20 5.68 -15.99
CA PHE A 496 0.61 6.16 -14.69
C PHE A 496 -0.22 7.36 -14.24
N ALA A 497 -0.51 8.29 -15.15
CA ALA A 497 -1.38 9.45 -14.88
C ALA A 497 -2.75 9.02 -14.39
N LEU A 498 -3.36 8.02 -15.05
CA LEU A 498 -4.62 7.42 -14.62
C LEU A 498 -4.56 6.87 -13.19
N SER A 499 -3.50 6.15 -12.83
CA SER A 499 -3.33 5.66 -11.45
C SER A 499 -3.31 6.83 -10.46
N LEU A 500 -2.52 7.88 -10.73
CA LEU A 500 -2.46 9.05 -9.84
C LEU A 500 -3.80 9.77 -9.70
N ALA A 501 -4.51 9.96 -10.81
CA ALA A 501 -5.85 10.53 -10.81
C ALA A 501 -6.84 9.68 -10.01
N ALA A 502 -6.80 8.35 -10.15
CA ALA A 502 -7.64 7.44 -9.39
C ALA A 502 -7.38 7.54 -7.88
N ILE A 503 -6.11 7.59 -7.46
CA ILE A 503 -5.77 7.82 -6.04
C ILE A 503 -6.23 9.19 -5.57
N ARG A 504 -6.05 10.23 -6.38
CA ARG A 504 -6.49 11.57 -5.99
C ARG A 504 -7.99 11.60 -5.70
N LEU A 505 -8.79 11.00 -6.57
CA LEU A 505 -10.24 10.89 -6.33
C LEU A 505 -10.50 10.08 -5.07
N PHE A 506 -9.85 8.93 -4.92
CA PHE A 506 -9.99 8.08 -3.73
C PHE A 506 -9.76 8.86 -2.42
N LEU A 507 -8.73 9.69 -2.37
CA LEU A 507 -8.39 10.41 -1.14
C LEU A 507 -9.31 11.63 -0.87
N LEU A 508 -10.20 12.00 -1.81
CA LEU A 508 -11.01 13.23 -1.76
C LEU A 508 -12.35 13.07 -1.02
N GLY A 509 -12.92 11.86 -0.95
CA GLY A 509 -14.28 11.66 -0.44
C GLY A 509 -14.38 10.57 0.64
N GLU A 510 -15.21 10.81 1.66
CA GLU A 510 -15.65 9.74 2.56
C GLU A 510 -16.47 8.69 1.77
N GLY A 511 -16.11 7.41 1.90
CA GLY A 511 -16.75 6.33 1.14
C GLY A 511 -16.29 6.21 -0.32
N ALA A 512 -15.24 6.95 -0.73
CA ALA A 512 -14.65 6.88 -2.07
C ALA A 512 -14.05 5.50 -2.41
N GLU A 513 -13.95 4.61 -1.44
CA GLU A 513 -13.51 3.24 -1.67
C GLU A 513 -14.50 2.43 -2.50
N GLU A 514 -15.80 2.75 -2.42
CA GLU A 514 -16.88 2.01 -3.08
C GLU A 514 -17.28 2.59 -4.44
N VAL A 515 -16.66 3.69 -4.86
CA VAL A 515 -17.01 4.35 -6.11
C VAL A 515 -16.14 3.84 -7.25
N SER A 516 -16.71 3.79 -8.46
CA SER A 516 -15.99 3.43 -9.69
C SER A 516 -15.79 4.68 -10.57
N PRO A 517 -14.62 5.33 -10.54
CA PRO A 517 -14.35 6.51 -11.35
C PRO A 517 -14.36 6.21 -12.86
N GLN A 518 -14.89 7.13 -13.66
CA GLN A 518 -14.87 7.07 -15.13
C GLN A 518 -13.55 7.63 -15.68
N LEU A 519 -12.44 6.93 -15.43
CA LEU A 519 -11.11 7.29 -15.92
C LEU A 519 -10.62 6.32 -16.99
N TYR A 520 -10.03 6.84 -18.05
CA TYR A 520 -9.66 6.06 -19.24
C TYR A 520 -8.19 6.30 -19.61
N VAL A 521 -7.49 5.24 -20.01
CA VAL A 521 -6.26 5.42 -20.78
C VAL A 521 -6.69 5.57 -22.22
N HIS A 522 -6.69 6.78 -22.77
CA HIS A 522 -7.26 6.98 -24.09
C HIS A 522 -6.63 8.15 -24.79
N ASP A 523 -6.39 8.00 -26.09
CA ASP A 523 -5.99 9.11 -26.94
C ASP A 523 -7.22 9.94 -27.31
N MET A 524 -7.44 11.04 -26.60
CA MET A 524 -8.57 11.93 -26.86
C MET A 524 -8.51 12.65 -28.21
N LEU A 525 -7.36 12.62 -28.92
CA LEU A 525 -7.30 13.03 -30.34
C LEU A 525 -7.87 11.96 -31.29
N LEU A 526 -8.37 10.86 -30.75
CA LEU A 526 -9.11 9.84 -31.47
C LEU A 526 -10.58 9.80 -31.06
N HIS A 527 -11.00 10.61 -30.09
CA HIS A 527 -12.38 10.61 -29.61
C HIS A 527 -13.38 10.97 -30.71
N SER A 528 -14.28 10.04 -31.03
CA SER A 528 -15.41 10.27 -31.93
C SER A 528 -16.42 9.11 -31.86
N PRO A 529 -17.73 9.37 -31.74
CA PRO A 529 -18.77 8.34 -31.86
C PRO A 529 -18.77 7.64 -33.23
N GLU A 530 -18.30 8.35 -34.27
CA GLU A 530 -18.29 7.92 -35.68
C GLU A 530 -17.04 7.08 -36.04
N ARG A 531 -16.11 6.93 -35.09
CA ARG A 531 -14.85 6.16 -35.20
C ARG A 531 -15.02 4.64 -35.31
N GLN A 532 -16.23 4.11 -35.47
CA GLN A 532 -16.46 2.67 -35.54
C GLN A 532 -15.76 1.95 -36.74
N GLY A 533 -15.08 2.69 -37.64
CA GLY A 533 -14.26 2.17 -38.73
C GLY A 533 -12.77 1.95 -38.40
N GLN A 534 -12.05 1.25 -39.29
CA GLN A 534 -10.60 0.99 -39.16
C GLN A 534 -9.77 2.26 -39.44
N ILE A 535 -9.41 3.01 -38.39
CA ILE A 535 -8.57 4.23 -38.52
C ILE A 535 -7.09 3.93 -38.64
N PHE A 536 -6.66 2.80 -38.09
CA PHE A 536 -5.33 2.26 -38.26
C PHE A 536 -5.32 1.24 -39.39
N THR A 537 -4.32 1.37 -40.26
CA THR A 537 -3.96 0.32 -41.21
C THR A 537 -3.37 -0.89 -40.47
N GLU A 538 -3.35 -2.06 -41.12
CA GLU A 538 -2.76 -3.28 -40.55
C GLU A 538 -1.30 -3.08 -40.12
N ALA A 539 -0.52 -2.30 -40.88
CA ALA A 539 0.86 -1.97 -40.54
C ALA A 539 0.97 -1.05 -39.31
N GLU A 540 0.03 -0.14 -39.11
CA GLU A 540 0.02 0.77 -37.94
C GLU A 540 -0.42 0.04 -36.67
N ARG A 541 -1.28 -0.97 -36.77
CA ARG A 541 -1.73 -1.78 -35.61
C ARG A 541 -0.62 -2.52 -34.89
N VAL A 542 0.54 -2.68 -35.52
CA VAL A 542 1.73 -3.29 -34.91
C VAL A 542 2.30 -2.43 -33.78
N VAL A 543 2.11 -1.11 -33.81
CA VAL A 543 2.69 -0.15 -32.85
C VAL A 543 1.64 0.56 -31.99
N THR A 544 0.36 0.31 -32.23
CA THR A 544 -0.74 0.82 -31.39
C THR A 544 -0.84 0.07 -30.08
N ASP A 545 -1.39 0.74 -29.07
CA ASP A 545 -1.81 0.12 -27.82
C ASP A 545 -3.34 0.05 -27.80
N ALA A 546 -3.90 -1.15 -27.84
CA ALA A 546 -5.35 -1.35 -27.89
C ALA A 546 -6.08 -0.65 -26.73
N ALA A 547 -5.45 -0.58 -25.54
CA ALA A 547 -6.06 0.10 -24.40
C ALA A 547 -6.18 1.61 -24.63
N VAL A 548 -5.26 2.22 -25.39
CA VAL A 548 -5.15 3.67 -25.61
C VAL A 548 -5.79 4.12 -26.92
N ASP A 549 -5.70 3.27 -27.94
CA ASP A 549 -5.92 3.63 -29.34
C ASP A 549 -7.20 3.06 -29.92
N ASP A 550 -7.73 1.94 -29.39
CA ASP A 550 -8.99 1.36 -29.87
C ASP A 550 -10.21 2.09 -29.26
N PHE A 551 -11.39 1.81 -29.81
CA PHE A 551 -12.64 2.43 -29.39
C PHE A 551 -12.98 2.07 -27.92
N ALA A 552 -13.32 3.07 -27.11
CA ALA A 552 -13.67 2.92 -25.69
C ALA A 552 -15.05 3.52 -25.37
N GLU A 553 -15.58 3.25 -24.17
CA GLU A 553 -16.89 3.78 -23.74
C GLU A 553 -16.94 5.31 -23.78
N ILE A 554 -15.83 5.97 -23.42
CA ILE A 554 -15.69 7.42 -23.46
C ILE A 554 -15.97 8.00 -24.86
N ASP A 555 -15.76 7.25 -25.94
CA ASP A 555 -16.04 7.67 -27.32
C ASP A 555 -17.53 7.84 -27.63
N ARG A 556 -18.41 7.32 -26.77
CA ARG A 556 -19.87 7.42 -26.90
C ARG A 556 -20.47 8.57 -26.09
N ILE A 557 -19.66 9.26 -25.30
CA ILE A 557 -20.14 10.24 -24.33
C ILE A 557 -20.04 11.63 -24.94
N GLU A 558 -21.17 12.32 -24.98
CA GLU A 558 -21.19 13.77 -25.22
C GLU A 558 -21.03 14.49 -23.87
N PHE A 559 -20.17 15.51 -23.86
CA PHE A 559 -19.81 16.27 -22.66
C PHE A 559 -20.39 17.68 -22.73
N ASP A 560 -20.93 18.15 -21.61
CA ASP A 560 -21.45 19.51 -21.47
C ASP A 560 -20.32 20.53 -21.28
N ALA A 561 -19.20 20.11 -20.69
CA ALA A 561 -18.02 20.95 -20.51
C ALA A 561 -16.72 20.14 -20.63
N VAL A 562 -15.67 20.78 -21.15
CA VAL A 562 -14.33 20.20 -21.28
C VAL A 562 -13.32 21.19 -20.70
N VAL A 563 -12.44 20.72 -19.82
CA VAL A 563 -11.39 21.53 -19.20
C VAL A 563 -10.14 20.69 -18.99
N GLY A 564 -8.97 21.22 -19.30
CA GLY A 564 -7.71 20.49 -19.13
C GLY A 564 -6.51 21.36 -19.45
N ASN A 565 -5.30 20.84 -19.21
CA ASN A 565 -4.04 21.48 -19.59
C ASN A 565 -3.29 20.59 -20.60
N PRO A 566 -3.60 20.70 -21.91
CA PRO A 566 -2.96 19.86 -22.92
C PRO A 566 -1.45 20.06 -22.96
N PRO A 567 -0.68 19.03 -23.35
CA PRO A 567 0.78 19.09 -23.33
C PRO A 567 1.33 20.08 -24.38
N TYR A 568 2.17 21.02 -23.93
CA TYR A 568 2.82 22.00 -24.81
C TYR A 568 4.01 21.39 -25.54
N GLY A 569 3.99 21.41 -26.88
CA GLY A 569 5.15 21.01 -27.69
C GLY A 569 5.53 19.53 -27.59
N ALA A 570 4.66 18.67 -27.06
CA ALA A 570 4.91 17.23 -26.99
C ALA A 570 5.12 16.63 -28.38
N ARG A 571 6.14 15.78 -28.51
CA ARG A 571 6.40 15.05 -29.75
C ARG A 571 5.38 13.94 -29.90
N LYS A 572 4.65 13.99 -31.01
CA LYS A 572 3.72 12.93 -31.41
C LYS A 572 4.51 11.79 -32.05
N PRO A 573 4.27 10.52 -31.67
CA PRO A 573 4.84 9.37 -32.37
C PRO A 573 4.56 9.45 -33.88
N GLU A 574 5.52 9.01 -34.70
CA GLU A 574 5.40 9.15 -36.17
C GLU A 574 4.13 8.48 -36.72
N PHE A 575 3.79 7.29 -36.21
CA PHE A 575 2.58 6.56 -36.63
C PHE A 575 1.31 7.36 -36.32
N LYS A 576 1.22 7.98 -35.13
CA LYS A 576 0.10 8.84 -34.75
C LYS A 576 0.04 10.11 -35.59
N ARG A 577 1.18 10.70 -36.00
CA ARG A 577 1.17 11.86 -36.92
C ARG A 577 0.45 11.58 -38.23
N LYS A 578 0.66 10.40 -38.82
CA LYS A 578 -0.01 9.99 -40.08
C LYS A 578 -1.51 9.83 -39.85
N VAL A 579 -1.90 9.17 -38.76
CA VAL A 579 -3.30 8.99 -38.35
C VAL A 579 -3.99 10.33 -38.14
N TYR A 580 -3.41 11.22 -37.33
CA TYR A 580 -3.98 12.54 -37.07
C TYR A 580 -4.05 13.41 -38.33
N ALA A 581 -3.07 13.31 -39.24
CA ALA A 581 -3.12 14.02 -40.51
C ALA A 581 -4.27 13.53 -41.40
N ARG A 582 -4.64 12.24 -41.34
CA ARG A 582 -5.83 11.71 -42.01
C ARG A 582 -7.13 12.22 -41.37
N LEU A 583 -7.17 12.33 -40.04
CA LEU A 583 -8.36 12.73 -39.29
C LEU A 583 -8.64 14.23 -39.34
N TYR A 584 -7.60 15.06 -39.17
CA TYR A 584 -7.72 16.51 -38.99
C TYR A 584 -7.16 17.32 -40.16
N GLY A 585 -6.61 16.64 -41.18
CA GLY A 585 -5.86 17.27 -42.26
C GLY A 585 -4.43 17.66 -41.85
N GLN A 586 -3.62 18.06 -42.84
CA GLN A 586 -2.38 18.79 -42.58
C GLN A 586 -2.73 20.27 -42.53
N ARG A 587 -2.43 20.97 -41.44
CA ARG A 587 -2.40 22.44 -41.51
C ARG A 587 -1.35 22.82 -42.56
N GLY A 588 -1.79 23.50 -43.62
CA GLY A 588 -0.88 24.34 -44.40
C GLY A 588 -0.13 25.23 -43.42
N GLY A 589 1.17 25.40 -43.62
CA GLY A 589 2.06 25.96 -42.61
C GLY A 589 1.58 27.28 -42.02
N ASP A 590 0.92 27.22 -40.86
CA ASP A 590 0.83 28.33 -39.92
C ASP A 590 2.18 28.45 -39.21
N VAL A 591 3.17 28.84 -39.99
CA VAL A 591 4.34 29.54 -39.51
C VAL A 591 3.81 30.92 -39.12
N ASN A 592 3.80 31.25 -37.83
CA ASN A 592 3.47 32.56 -37.24
C ASN A 592 2.03 32.84 -36.79
N ALA A 593 1.20 31.83 -36.50
CA ALA A 593 0.18 32.01 -35.47
C ALA A 593 0.77 31.51 -34.15
N GLY A 594 1.65 32.34 -33.55
CA GLY A 594 1.82 32.27 -32.11
C GLY A 594 0.41 32.27 -31.53
N SER A 595 0.12 31.38 -30.59
CA SER A 595 -1.01 31.65 -29.72
C SER A 595 -0.86 33.11 -29.31
N ILE A 596 -1.92 33.89 -29.44
CA ILE A 596 -2.07 35.07 -28.61
C ILE A 596 -2.34 34.53 -27.20
N GLY A 597 -1.38 33.77 -26.66
CA GLY A 597 -1.13 33.79 -25.25
C GLY A 597 -0.75 35.23 -24.99
N THR A 598 -1.42 35.84 -24.03
CA THR A 598 -1.06 37.13 -23.47
C THR A 598 0.41 37.06 -23.08
N GLY A 599 1.27 37.41 -24.03
CA GLY A 599 2.68 37.63 -23.83
C GLY A 599 2.82 38.93 -23.08
N ASP A 600 2.43 38.91 -21.82
CA ASP A 600 2.96 39.85 -20.85
C ASP A 600 4.32 39.29 -20.46
N ALA A 601 5.31 39.73 -21.22
CA ALA A 601 6.69 39.76 -20.80
C ALA A 601 6.80 40.68 -19.59
N ASP A 602 6.37 40.22 -18.42
CA ASP A 602 6.65 40.77 -17.09
C ASP A 602 5.83 39.98 -16.05
N THR A 603 6.40 38.94 -15.44
CA THR A 603 6.18 38.54 -14.03
C THR A 603 6.77 37.16 -13.73
N TYR A 604 8.05 37.12 -13.39
CA TYR A 604 8.58 36.22 -12.36
C TYR A 604 9.68 36.99 -11.63
N ALA A 605 9.29 37.62 -10.51
CA ALA A 605 10.16 38.02 -9.42
C ALA A 605 9.85 37.11 -8.23
#